data_AF-A0A8T9SBP9-F1
#
_entry.id   AF-A0A8T9SBP9-F1
#
_cell.length_a   1.000
_cell.length_b   1.000
_cell.length_c   1.000
_cell.angle_alpha   90.00
_cell.angle_beta   90.00
_cell.angle_gamma   90.00
#
_symmetry.space_group_name_H-M   'P 1'
#
loop_
_entity.id
_entity.type
_entity.pdbx_description
1 polymer ?
#
loop_
_entity_poly.entity_id
_entity_poly.type
_entity_poly.pdbx_seq_one_letter_code
_entity_poly.pdbx_strand_id
1 'polypeptide(L)'
;MNPEPARLGAEINGNEVWRHLPPARQRVVVAVYKFRDQTGQYKPQANGSSFSTAVTQGATTVLLRALEESQWFEPIERENLGNLLNERKIIRSTRDEYSQQTGQRQPNLPPLLFAGIILEGGIISYDSNILTGGAGLRYFGAGASGQYRQDRVTVYLRAISTNTGKILKTVYTSKTILSQQVDASLFQFVAFKRLLETETGFTYNEPSEMAVKDAIEKSVQSLIYEGLLARIWTSTDTAATRGLPMQAYLREKDENLSLDPLGRQTNYRRRPFGIGFNGAVQLYQGDFALPQYRAAGELTLRYRLGDGYFSTFLNLGHGALAAGPQGQYFSQRFSYAEAGLIACLFPYDRFSPYLLAGAGGTLKRFSRLDANNLVPHAVVGIGGELLVTPRLGISAGVDSHFYLSDRIDQVVQGRYNDYAWGGRLGLTFYLGKGNSEIFYKK
;
A
#
# COMPACT_ATOMS: atom_id res chain seq x y z
N MET A 1 2.98 -25.08 20.95
CA MET A 1 4.18 -24.74 20.16
C MET A 1 5.39 -25.27 20.91
N ASN A 2 6.23 -26.08 20.26
CA ASN A 2 7.51 -26.47 20.85
C ASN A 2 8.52 -25.35 20.62
N PRO A 3 9.47 -25.13 21.53
CA PRO A 3 10.53 -24.14 21.33
C PRO A 3 11.40 -24.52 20.13
N GLU A 4 11.69 -23.54 19.26
CA GLU A 4 12.59 -23.72 18.12
C GLU A 4 14.05 -23.54 18.56
N PRO A 5 15.00 -24.26 17.95
CA PRO A 5 16.43 -24.05 18.19
C PRO A 5 16.91 -22.71 17.62
N ALA A 6 18.02 -22.20 18.15
CA ALA A 6 18.66 -21.00 17.62
C ALA A 6 19.08 -21.20 16.15
N ARG A 7 18.93 -20.14 15.34
CA ARG A 7 19.27 -20.12 13.91
C ARG A 7 20.00 -18.83 13.53
N LEU A 8 20.63 -18.83 12.36
CA LEU A 8 21.18 -17.61 11.75
C LEU A 8 20.07 -16.56 11.57
N GLY A 9 20.45 -15.28 11.62
CA GLY A 9 19.53 -14.17 11.43
C GLY A 9 18.84 -14.23 10.07
N ALA A 10 17.58 -13.80 10.00
CA ALA A 10 16.85 -13.78 8.75
C ALA A 10 17.37 -12.67 7.82
N GLU A 11 17.62 -13.03 6.56
CA GLU A 11 17.97 -12.10 5.50
C GLU A 11 16.74 -11.69 4.71
N ILE A 12 16.57 -10.39 4.46
CA ILE A 12 15.41 -9.86 3.76
C ILE A 12 15.58 -10.17 2.27
N ASN A 13 14.63 -10.91 1.70
CA ASN A 13 14.65 -11.31 0.29
C ASN A 13 16.01 -11.92 -0.14
N GLY A 14 16.70 -12.62 0.75
CA GLY A 14 17.99 -13.25 0.45
C GLY A 14 19.11 -12.29 0.03
N ASN A 15 19.10 -11.05 0.53
CA ASN A 15 20.07 -9.99 0.21
C ASN A 15 20.05 -9.55 -1.26
N GLU A 16 18.88 -9.59 -1.90
CA GLU A 16 18.67 -9.09 -3.27
C GLU A 16 19.18 -7.64 -3.47
N VAL A 17 19.10 -6.81 -2.43
CA VAL A 17 19.60 -5.41 -2.44
C VAL A 17 21.05 -5.32 -2.91
N TRP A 18 21.89 -6.29 -2.55
CA TRP A 18 23.32 -6.32 -2.89
C TRP A 18 23.61 -7.03 -4.21
N ARG A 19 22.83 -8.05 -4.58
CA ARG A 19 23.09 -8.88 -5.78
C ARG A 19 23.06 -8.10 -7.09
N HIS A 20 22.29 -7.01 -7.13
CA HIS A 20 22.12 -6.18 -8.32
C HIS A 20 23.02 -4.94 -8.34
N LEU A 21 23.91 -4.78 -7.35
CA LEU A 21 24.87 -3.69 -7.36
C LEU A 21 25.98 -3.94 -8.40
N PRO A 22 26.35 -2.92 -9.18
CA PRO A 22 27.55 -3.03 -10.01
C PRO A 22 28.79 -3.15 -9.11
N PRO A 23 29.85 -3.85 -9.54
CA PRO A 23 31.07 -4.00 -8.74
C PRO A 23 31.83 -2.67 -8.58
N ALA A 24 32.36 -2.40 -7.39
CA ALA A 24 33.18 -1.21 -7.14
C ALA A 24 34.56 -1.33 -7.83
N ARG A 25 35.09 -0.23 -8.39
CA ARG A 25 36.47 -0.21 -8.91
C ARG A 25 37.50 -0.41 -7.80
N GLN A 26 37.24 0.24 -6.68
CA GLN A 26 38.01 0.14 -5.45
C GLN A 26 37.06 0.38 -4.29
N ARG A 27 37.21 -0.40 -3.21
CA ARG A 27 36.43 -0.16 -1.99
C ARG A 27 36.82 1.17 -1.38
N VAL A 28 35.82 1.94 -0.99
CA VAL A 28 36.02 3.26 -0.39
C VAL A 28 36.13 3.10 1.11
N VAL A 29 37.24 3.54 1.69
CA VAL A 29 37.43 3.53 3.14
C VAL A 29 36.54 4.58 3.79
N VAL A 30 35.62 4.14 4.64
CA VAL A 30 34.60 5.00 5.27
C VAL A 30 34.61 4.88 6.79
N ALA A 31 34.44 6.01 7.47
CA ALA A 31 34.28 6.06 8.91
C ALA A 31 32.81 6.26 9.28
N VAL A 32 32.31 5.49 10.25
CA VAL A 32 30.99 5.69 10.87
C VAL A 32 31.23 5.94 12.36
N TYR A 33 30.83 7.11 12.86
CA TYR A 33 31.00 7.44 14.28
C TYR A 33 29.79 7.02 15.11
N LYS A 34 28.63 7.59 14.79
CA LYS A 34 27.37 7.34 15.50
C LYS A 34 26.23 7.37 14.51
N PHE A 35 25.46 6.29 14.47
CA PHE A 35 24.23 6.23 13.70
C PHE A 35 23.11 5.80 14.63
N ARG A 36 22.37 6.78 15.14
CA ARG A 36 21.47 6.59 16.28
C ARG A 36 20.01 6.80 15.90
N ASP A 37 19.14 6.31 16.76
CA ASP A 37 17.76 6.74 16.81
C ASP A 37 17.68 8.21 17.26
N GLN A 38 17.09 9.04 16.40
CA GLN A 38 16.81 10.46 16.64
C GLN A 38 15.31 10.75 16.63
N THR A 39 14.47 9.71 16.64
CA THR A 39 13.01 9.84 16.61
C THR A 39 12.42 10.28 17.95
N GLY A 40 13.09 9.91 19.05
CA GLY A 40 12.59 10.12 20.42
C GLY A 40 11.34 9.30 20.76
N GLN A 41 10.99 8.30 19.95
CA GLN A 41 9.73 7.56 20.08
C GLN A 41 9.85 6.37 21.04
N TYR A 42 8.86 6.25 21.91
CA TYR A 42 8.67 5.11 22.80
C TYR A 42 7.46 4.30 22.34
N LYS A 43 7.45 3.00 22.67
CA LYS A 43 6.30 2.14 22.33
C LYS A 43 5.05 2.62 23.08
N PRO A 44 3.93 2.85 22.39
CA PRO A 44 2.69 3.23 23.06
C PRO A 44 2.22 2.07 23.95
N GLN A 45 1.81 2.38 25.18
CA GLN A 45 1.12 1.46 26.07
C GLN A 45 -0.28 1.98 26.37
N ALA A 46 -1.27 1.09 26.42
CA ALA A 46 -2.67 1.46 26.56
C ALA A 46 -2.97 2.27 27.84
N ASN A 47 -2.24 2.01 28.93
CA ASN A 47 -2.54 2.57 30.25
C ASN A 47 -1.32 3.24 30.94
N GLY A 48 -0.32 3.73 30.20
CA GLY A 48 0.84 4.39 30.82
C GLY A 48 1.98 4.78 29.87
N SER A 49 3.08 5.27 30.44
CA SER A 49 4.31 5.59 29.71
C SER A 49 5.24 4.37 29.62
N SER A 50 5.72 4.05 28.41
CA SER A 50 6.74 3.02 28.21
C SER A 50 8.15 3.61 28.18
N PHE A 51 9.12 2.90 28.78
CA PHE A 51 10.55 3.20 28.62
C PHE A 51 11.19 2.46 27.43
N SER A 52 10.46 1.54 26.80
CA SER A 52 10.95 0.79 25.64
C SER A 52 10.88 1.65 24.39
N THR A 53 12.02 1.92 23.76
CA THR A 53 12.08 2.68 22.51
C THR A 53 11.34 1.93 21.39
N ALA A 54 10.70 2.68 20.50
CA ALA A 54 10.03 2.11 19.33
C ALA A 54 11.03 1.54 18.32
N VAL A 55 12.23 2.11 18.31
CA VAL A 55 13.31 1.83 17.37
C VAL A 55 14.54 1.28 18.11
N THR A 56 15.34 0.46 17.41
CA THR A 56 16.60 -0.09 17.93
C THR A 56 17.66 0.99 18.18
N GLN A 57 18.43 0.83 19.26
CA GLN A 57 19.59 1.67 19.56
C GLN A 57 20.90 1.14 18.93
N GLY A 58 20.86 -0.04 18.31
CA GLY A 58 22.02 -0.70 17.67
C GLY A 58 22.21 -0.35 16.19
N ALA A 59 21.67 0.78 15.73
CA ALA A 59 21.63 1.11 14.30
C ALA A 59 23.02 1.34 13.68
N THR A 60 24.04 1.73 14.46
CA THR A 60 25.44 1.81 14.00
C THR A 60 25.94 0.44 13.50
N THR A 61 25.73 -0.63 14.26
CA THR A 61 26.15 -1.99 13.89
C THR A 61 25.46 -2.47 12.63
N VAL A 62 24.16 -2.17 12.49
CA VAL A 62 23.38 -2.51 11.29
C VAL A 62 23.93 -1.79 10.05
N LEU A 63 24.27 -0.51 10.17
CA LEU A 63 24.88 0.25 9.09
C LEU A 63 26.28 -0.29 8.72
N LEU A 64 27.14 -0.56 9.69
CA LEU A 64 28.47 -1.12 9.45
C LEU A 64 28.41 -2.44 8.68
N ARG A 65 27.48 -3.32 9.09
CA ARG A 65 27.23 -4.59 8.40
C ARG A 65 26.73 -4.37 6.97
N ALA A 66 25.77 -3.46 6.75
CA ALA A 66 25.27 -3.15 5.41
C ALA A 66 26.37 -2.59 4.48
N LEU A 67 27.27 -1.75 5.02
CA LEU A 67 28.43 -1.24 4.28
C LEU A 67 29.40 -2.36 3.88
N GLU A 68 29.68 -3.28 4.79
CA GLU A 68 30.52 -4.47 4.52
C GLU A 68 29.89 -5.38 3.45
N GLU A 69 28.62 -5.76 3.62
CA GLU A 69 27.91 -6.64 2.70
C GLU A 69 27.75 -6.04 1.29
N SER A 70 27.68 -4.71 1.19
CA SER A 70 27.61 -4.02 -0.11
C SER A 70 28.85 -4.24 -0.98
N GLN A 71 30.00 -4.58 -0.40
CA GLN A 71 31.32 -4.69 -1.06
C GLN A 71 31.81 -3.40 -1.75
N TRP A 72 31.12 -2.27 -1.55
CA TRP A 72 31.52 -0.95 -2.05
C TRP A 72 32.41 -0.19 -1.07
N PHE A 73 32.31 -0.52 0.20
CA PHE A 73 32.94 0.20 1.29
C PHE A 73 33.87 -0.70 2.10
N GLU A 74 34.87 -0.08 2.68
CA GLU A 74 35.73 -0.67 3.71
C GLU A 74 35.49 0.14 5.00
N PRO A 75 34.50 -0.27 5.82
CA PRO A 75 34.18 0.46 7.04
C PRO A 75 35.30 0.32 8.07
N ILE A 76 35.64 1.43 8.75
CA ILE A 76 36.63 1.44 9.82
C ILE A 76 35.99 1.77 11.17
N GLU A 77 36.50 1.12 12.23
CA GLU A 77 36.00 1.29 13.60
C GLU A 77 36.29 2.70 14.13
N ARG A 78 35.22 3.45 14.40
CA ARG A 78 35.26 4.79 15.02
C ARG A 78 34.23 4.98 16.13
N GLU A 79 33.26 4.08 16.29
CA GLU A 79 32.29 4.15 17.38
C GLU A 79 32.98 3.92 18.72
N ASN A 80 33.90 2.96 18.78
CA ASN A 80 34.66 2.63 19.98
C ASN A 80 36.19 2.70 19.78
N LEU A 81 36.65 3.82 19.21
CA LEU A 81 38.07 4.05 18.93
C LEU A 81 38.96 3.96 20.18
N GLY A 82 38.44 4.32 21.36
CA GLY A 82 39.17 4.27 22.62
C GLY A 82 39.69 2.87 22.93
N ASN A 83 38.84 1.85 22.78
CA ASN A 83 39.23 0.46 23.01
C ASN A 83 40.33 0.00 22.04
N LEU A 84 40.21 0.35 20.75
CA LEU A 84 41.21 0.03 19.74
C LEU A 84 42.57 0.69 20.03
N LEU A 85 42.56 1.95 20.48
CA LEU A 85 43.79 2.68 20.82
C LEU A 85 44.46 2.09 22.07
N ASN A 86 43.67 1.67 23.06
CA ASN A 86 44.18 1.00 24.25
C ASN A 86 44.84 -0.33 23.88
N GLU A 87 44.19 -1.17 23.07
CA GLU A 87 44.75 -2.44 22.61
C GLU A 87 46.08 -2.24 21.86
N ARG A 88 46.12 -1.26 20.94
CA ARG A 88 47.35 -0.92 20.21
C ARG A 88 48.45 -0.33 21.11
N LYS A 89 48.08 0.28 22.23
CA LYS A 89 49.05 0.74 23.24
C LYS A 89 49.65 -0.46 23.97
N ILE A 90 48.83 -1.43 24.38
CA ILE A 90 49.26 -2.68 25.01
C ILE A 90 50.24 -3.42 24.09
N ILE A 91 49.90 -3.60 22.81
CA ILE A 91 50.79 -4.28 21.85
C ILE A 91 52.13 -3.56 21.70
N ARG A 92 52.14 -2.22 21.69
CA ARG A 92 53.39 -1.46 21.62
C ARG A 92 54.25 -1.68 22.86
N SER A 93 53.68 -1.56 24.07
CA SER A 93 54.44 -1.80 25.30
C SER A 93 54.98 -3.22 25.39
N THR A 94 54.20 -4.24 25.04
CA THR A 94 54.66 -5.64 25.06
C THR A 94 55.80 -5.89 24.07
N ARG A 95 55.73 -5.29 22.88
CA ARG A 95 56.80 -5.39 21.87
C ARG A 95 58.08 -4.70 22.33
N ASP A 96 57.95 -3.52 22.94
CA ASP A 96 59.08 -2.75 23.46
C ASP A 96 59.78 -3.53 24.60
N GLU A 97 59.02 -4.11 25.52
CA GLU A 97 59.54 -4.98 26.59
C GLU A 97 60.26 -6.21 26.03
N TYR A 98 59.66 -6.91 25.06
CA TYR A 98 60.28 -8.07 24.43
C TYR A 98 61.57 -7.72 23.69
N SER A 99 61.59 -6.59 22.99
CA SER A 99 62.79 -6.10 22.31
C SER A 99 63.91 -5.73 23.29
N GLN A 100 63.58 -5.21 24.47
CA GLN A 100 64.55 -4.94 25.53
C GLN A 100 65.12 -6.24 26.14
N GLN A 101 64.30 -7.28 26.31
CA GLN A 101 64.72 -8.55 26.91
C GLN A 101 65.53 -9.44 25.95
N THR A 102 65.15 -9.48 24.67
CA THR A 102 65.74 -10.42 23.69
C THR A 102 66.78 -9.77 22.77
N GLY A 103 66.88 -8.43 22.77
CA GLY A 103 67.70 -7.67 21.83
C GLY A 103 67.17 -7.68 20.38
N GLN A 104 66.05 -8.37 20.11
CA GLN A 104 65.44 -8.45 18.78
C GLN A 104 64.39 -7.35 18.62
N ARG A 105 64.63 -6.41 17.68
CA ARG A 105 63.67 -5.33 17.36
C ARG A 105 62.40 -5.91 16.73
N GLN A 106 61.26 -5.67 17.39
CA GLN A 106 59.94 -5.97 16.85
C GLN A 106 59.51 -4.89 15.84
N PRO A 107 58.78 -5.25 14.77
CA PRO A 107 58.30 -4.28 13.82
C PRO A 107 57.22 -3.37 14.44
N ASN A 108 57.23 -2.10 14.05
CA ASN A 108 56.21 -1.14 14.44
C ASN A 108 54.83 -1.56 13.91
N LEU A 109 53.78 -1.22 14.65
CA LEU A 109 52.42 -1.43 14.15
C LEU A 109 52.14 -0.54 12.94
N PRO A 110 51.46 -1.06 11.90
CA PRO A 110 51.04 -0.24 10.76
C PRO A 110 50.08 0.86 11.21
N PRO A 111 50.11 2.06 10.60
CA PRO A 111 49.19 3.14 10.95
C PRO A 111 47.73 2.73 10.72
N LEU A 112 46.81 3.37 11.45
CA LEU A 112 45.38 3.18 11.21
C LEU A 112 45.00 3.76 9.85
N LEU A 113 44.05 3.12 9.17
CA LEU A 113 43.50 3.64 7.92
C LEU A 113 42.82 5.00 8.16
N PHE A 114 42.98 5.90 7.19
CA PHE A 114 42.26 7.16 7.13
C PHE A 114 41.04 7.01 6.22
N ALA A 115 39.87 7.42 6.70
CA ALA A 115 38.68 7.46 5.87
C ALA A 115 38.69 8.71 4.99
N GLY A 116 38.49 8.55 3.68
CA GLY A 116 38.28 9.68 2.78
C GLY A 116 36.88 10.29 2.92
N ILE A 117 35.95 9.49 3.45
CA ILE A 117 34.55 9.86 3.64
C ILE A 117 34.09 9.45 5.04
N ILE A 118 33.40 10.35 5.73
CA ILE A 118 32.63 10.02 6.94
C ILE A 118 31.17 9.84 6.52
N LEU A 119 30.57 8.76 6.97
CA LEU A 119 29.14 8.51 6.84
C LEU A 119 28.46 8.82 8.16
N GLU A 120 27.46 9.70 8.09
CA GLU A 120 26.67 10.11 9.25
C GLU A 120 25.18 10.07 8.93
N GLY A 121 24.37 10.00 9.98
CA GLY A 121 22.93 9.99 9.84
C GLY A 121 22.26 9.38 11.05
N GLY A 122 21.07 8.87 10.82
CA GLY A 122 20.30 8.20 11.86
C GLY A 122 18.90 7.89 11.40
N ILE A 123 18.14 7.33 12.33
CA ILE A 123 16.72 7.09 12.17
C ILE A 123 16.02 8.35 12.63
N ILE A 124 15.48 9.12 11.69
CA ILE A 124 15.03 10.50 11.93
C ILE A 124 13.55 10.56 12.33
N SER A 125 12.72 9.70 11.75
CA SER A 125 11.30 9.61 12.11
C SER A 125 10.86 8.16 12.24
N TYR A 126 10.00 7.93 13.24
CA TYR A 126 9.18 6.74 13.38
C TYR A 126 7.74 7.23 13.57
N ASP A 127 6.94 7.12 12.52
CA ASP A 127 5.55 7.56 12.53
C ASP A 127 4.68 6.32 12.77
N SER A 128 3.94 6.29 13.87
CA SER A 128 3.02 5.18 14.19
C SER A 128 1.58 5.50 13.78
N ASN A 129 0.81 4.47 13.43
CA ASN A 129 -0.61 4.60 13.07
C ASN A 129 -0.88 5.59 11.92
N ILE A 130 0.01 5.66 10.91
CA ILE A 130 -0.12 6.57 9.76
C ILE A 130 -1.38 6.27 8.97
N LEU A 131 -1.72 4.99 8.86
CA LEU A 131 -2.96 4.54 8.27
C LEU A 131 -3.53 3.45 9.16
N THR A 132 -4.77 3.65 9.60
CA THR A 132 -5.57 2.64 10.26
C THR A 132 -6.87 2.48 9.51
N GLY A 133 -7.29 1.24 9.35
CA GLY A 133 -8.58 0.94 8.75
C GLY A 133 -9.08 -0.41 9.21
N GLY A 134 -10.38 -0.60 9.11
CA GLY A 134 -11.01 -1.86 9.45
C GLY A 134 -12.27 -2.08 8.64
N ALA A 135 -12.53 -3.34 8.35
CA ALA A 135 -13.77 -3.80 7.73
C ALA A 135 -14.34 -4.89 8.61
N GLY A 136 -15.64 -4.79 8.94
CA GLY A 136 -16.33 -5.76 9.77
C GLY A 136 -17.70 -6.09 9.21
N LEU A 137 -18.04 -7.37 9.14
CA LEU A 137 -19.36 -7.86 8.78
C LEU A 137 -19.90 -8.68 9.96
N ARG A 138 -21.11 -8.37 10.43
CA ARG A 138 -21.79 -9.09 11.50
C ARG A 138 -23.20 -9.48 11.05
N TYR A 139 -23.52 -10.77 11.09
CA TYR A 139 -24.84 -11.28 10.71
C TYR A 139 -25.13 -12.61 11.43
N PHE A 140 -26.36 -12.79 11.93
CA PHE A 140 -26.84 -14.01 12.61
C PHE A 140 -25.86 -14.66 13.61
N GLY A 141 -25.38 -13.90 14.59
CA GLY A 141 -24.53 -14.45 15.64
C GLY A 141 -23.13 -14.85 15.17
N ALA A 142 -22.70 -14.49 13.97
CA ALA A 142 -21.31 -14.62 13.52
C ALA A 142 -20.79 -13.25 13.04
N GLY A 143 -19.53 -12.96 13.34
CA GLY A 143 -18.87 -11.72 12.94
C GLY A 143 -17.43 -11.97 12.53
N ALA A 144 -16.97 -11.28 11.49
CA ALA A 144 -15.56 -11.19 11.15
C ALA A 144 -15.17 -9.71 11.09
N SER A 145 -14.03 -9.37 11.69
CA SER A 145 -13.46 -8.03 11.63
C SER A 145 -11.97 -8.10 11.33
N GLY A 146 -11.54 -7.34 10.33
CA GLY A 146 -10.14 -7.09 10.07
C GLY A 146 -9.78 -5.68 10.50
N GLN A 147 -8.61 -5.54 11.12
CA GLN A 147 -7.96 -4.26 11.38
C GLN A 147 -6.58 -4.27 10.75
N TYR A 148 -6.17 -3.15 10.18
CA TYR A 148 -4.79 -2.97 9.74
C TYR A 148 -4.27 -1.64 10.26
N ARG A 149 -2.97 -1.64 10.55
CA ARG A 149 -2.20 -0.48 10.99
C ARG A 149 -0.91 -0.43 10.20
N GLN A 150 -0.56 0.78 9.79
CA GLN A 150 0.68 1.07 9.11
C GLN A 150 1.55 2.03 9.94
N ASP A 151 2.77 1.61 10.23
CA ASP A 151 3.82 2.47 10.79
C ASP A 151 4.87 2.75 9.70
N ARG A 152 5.73 3.77 9.87
CA ARG A 152 6.82 4.09 8.94
C ARG A 152 8.06 4.51 9.69
N VAL A 153 9.19 3.98 9.24
CA VAL A 153 10.52 4.40 9.67
C VAL A 153 11.21 5.16 8.56
N THR A 154 11.85 6.28 8.89
CA THR A 154 12.60 7.12 7.97
C THR A 154 14.05 7.22 8.40
N VAL A 155 14.96 6.93 7.46
CA VAL A 155 16.40 6.90 7.67
C VAL A 155 17.06 7.93 6.76
N TYR A 156 17.99 8.70 7.32
CA TYR A 156 18.84 9.61 6.56
C TYR A 156 20.28 9.16 6.65
N LEU A 157 20.98 9.19 5.52
CA LEU A 157 22.40 8.89 5.41
C LEU A 157 23.07 9.97 4.55
N ARG A 158 24.17 10.53 5.06
CA ARG A 158 24.97 11.55 4.36
C ARG A 158 26.44 11.15 4.30
N ALA A 159 27.08 11.46 3.18
CA ALA A 159 28.51 11.27 2.95
C ALA A 159 29.23 12.62 3.01
N ILE A 160 30.26 12.70 3.85
CA ILE A 160 31.02 13.92 4.13
C ILE A 160 32.48 13.70 3.75
N SER A 161 33.07 14.59 2.95
CA SER A 161 34.49 14.55 2.62
C SER A 161 35.33 14.95 3.84
N THR A 162 36.26 14.09 4.27
CA THR A 162 37.17 14.41 5.39
C THR A 162 38.15 15.53 5.05
N ASN A 163 38.51 15.67 3.77
CA ASN A 163 39.46 16.69 3.31
C ASN A 163 38.87 18.11 3.32
N THR A 164 37.56 18.25 3.06
CA THR A 164 36.94 19.56 2.83
C THR A 164 35.80 19.89 3.79
N GLY A 165 35.28 18.91 4.54
CA GLY A 165 34.06 19.04 5.33
C GLY A 165 32.78 19.13 4.49
N LYS A 166 32.88 19.08 3.15
CA LYS A 166 31.73 19.18 2.26
C LYS A 166 30.84 17.93 2.37
N ILE A 167 29.54 18.14 2.52
CA ILE A 167 28.53 17.09 2.32
C ILE A 167 28.49 16.77 0.82
N LEU A 168 29.00 15.61 0.45
CA LEU A 168 29.06 15.14 -0.93
C LEU A 168 27.69 14.70 -1.43
N LYS A 169 26.94 14.01 -0.56
CA LYS A 169 25.60 13.54 -0.86
C LYS A 169 24.79 13.27 0.40
N THR A 170 23.48 13.43 0.28
CA THR A 170 22.51 13.03 1.31
C THR A 170 21.41 12.24 0.63
N VAL A 171 21.06 11.10 1.21
CA VAL A 171 19.96 10.25 0.79
C VAL A 171 19.00 10.07 1.96
N TYR A 172 17.73 9.90 1.64
CA TYR A 172 16.71 9.53 2.60
C TYR A 172 15.99 8.29 2.08
N THR A 173 15.64 7.39 2.99
CA THR A 173 14.83 6.21 2.69
C THR A 173 13.72 6.09 3.73
N SER A 174 12.58 5.57 3.31
CA SER A 174 11.46 5.31 4.20
C SER A 174 10.95 3.90 3.98
N LYS A 175 10.71 3.17 5.06
CA LYS A 175 10.14 1.83 5.04
C LYS A 175 8.84 1.81 5.83
N THR A 176 7.81 1.28 5.21
CA THR A 176 6.51 1.02 5.85
C THR A 176 6.55 -0.31 6.60
N ILE A 177 6.00 -0.34 7.81
CA ILE A 177 5.83 -1.52 8.68
C ILE A 177 4.35 -1.86 8.74
N LEU A 178 4.00 -3.07 8.32
CA LEU A 178 2.60 -3.50 8.26
C LEU A 178 2.21 -4.37 9.45
N SER A 179 1.13 -3.97 10.13
CA SER A 179 0.44 -4.73 11.18
C SER A 179 -0.98 -5.05 10.72
N GLN A 180 -1.36 -6.33 10.75
CA GLN A 180 -2.70 -6.79 10.38
C GLN A 180 -3.24 -7.71 11.47
N GLN A 181 -4.50 -7.50 11.83
CA GLN A 181 -5.25 -8.35 12.76
C GLN A 181 -6.54 -8.79 12.08
N VAL A 182 -6.82 -10.09 12.14
CA VAL A 182 -8.04 -10.69 11.62
C VAL A 182 -8.68 -11.48 12.75
N ASP A 183 -9.89 -11.05 13.13
CA ASP A 183 -10.69 -11.67 14.18
C ASP A 183 -11.97 -12.27 13.60
N ALA A 184 -12.33 -13.45 14.07
CA ALA A 184 -13.58 -14.13 13.78
C ALA A 184 -14.25 -14.51 15.11
N SER A 185 -15.46 -14.00 15.34
CA SER A 185 -16.24 -14.19 16.58
C SER A 185 -17.57 -14.89 16.27
N LEU A 186 -17.92 -15.89 17.08
CA LEU A 186 -19.22 -16.59 17.04
C LEU A 186 -19.96 -16.37 18.37
N PHE A 187 -21.21 -15.95 18.28
CA PHE A 187 -22.16 -15.66 19.36
C PHE A 187 -23.37 -16.59 19.27
N GLN A 188 -23.60 -17.38 20.32
CA GLN A 188 -24.80 -18.21 20.46
C GLN A 188 -25.62 -17.73 21.66
N PHE A 189 -26.91 -17.45 21.44
CA PHE A 189 -27.86 -17.12 22.52
C PHE A 189 -28.26 -18.40 23.26
N VAL A 190 -27.78 -18.58 24.49
CA VAL A 190 -28.13 -19.76 25.31
C VAL A 190 -29.01 -19.30 26.47
N ALA A 191 -30.33 -19.36 26.25
CA ALA A 191 -31.40 -18.99 27.19
C ALA A 191 -31.33 -17.52 27.70
N PHE A 192 -32.46 -17.03 28.24
CA PHE A 192 -32.81 -15.61 28.43
C PHE A 192 -31.83 -14.67 29.16
N LYS A 193 -30.62 -15.10 29.58
CA LYS A 193 -29.61 -14.25 30.23
C LYS A 193 -28.13 -14.63 29.97
N ARG A 194 -27.78 -15.49 29.00
CA ARG A 194 -26.36 -15.88 28.77
C ARG A 194 -25.97 -15.90 27.28
N LEU A 195 -24.90 -15.19 26.95
CA LEU A 195 -24.23 -15.18 25.65
C LEU A 195 -23.01 -16.10 25.73
N LEU A 196 -22.87 -17.03 24.80
CA LEU A 196 -21.63 -17.79 24.59
C LEU A 196 -20.89 -17.15 23.41
N GLU A 197 -19.67 -16.66 23.66
CA GLU A 197 -18.80 -16.03 22.68
C GLU A 197 -17.55 -16.90 22.48
N THR A 198 -17.23 -17.22 21.23
CA THR A 198 -15.97 -17.88 20.85
C THR A 198 -15.26 -16.98 19.86
N GLU A 199 -14.13 -16.42 20.26
CA GLU A 199 -13.29 -15.57 19.42
C GLU A 199 -12.03 -16.33 19.01
N THR A 200 -11.73 -16.29 17.71
CA THR A 200 -10.47 -16.79 17.14
C THR A 200 -9.85 -15.65 16.34
N GLY A 201 -8.59 -15.31 16.64
CA GLY A 201 -7.92 -14.16 16.03
C GLY A 201 -6.47 -14.48 15.65
N PHE A 202 -6.01 -13.90 14.55
CA PHE A 202 -4.63 -13.95 14.10
C PHE A 202 -4.10 -12.53 13.91
N THR A 203 -2.92 -12.26 14.48
CA THR A 203 -2.21 -10.99 14.26
C THR A 203 -0.89 -11.25 13.56
N TYR A 204 -0.66 -10.56 12.45
CA TYR A 204 0.61 -10.51 11.75
C TYR A 204 1.25 -9.14 11.96
N ASN A 205 2.46 -9.12 12.54
CA ASN A 205 3.22 -7.90 12.73
C ASN A 205 4.60 -8.05 12.08
N GLU A 206 4.92 -7.18 11.13
CA GLU A 206 6.28 -7.07 10.63
C GLU A 206 7.22 -6.62 11.78
N PRO A 207 8.36 -7.32 12.03
CA PRO A 207 9.28 -6.92 13.08
C PRO A 207 9.93 -5.56 12.79
N SER A 208 9.82 -4.62 13.73
CA SER A 208 10.33 -3.25 13.54
C SER A 208 11.84 -3.20 13.32
N GLU A 209 12.60 -4.08 13.97
CA GLU A 209 14.05 -4.22 13.75
C GLU A 209 14.38 -4.59 12.30
N MET A 210 13.59 -5.50 11.71
CA MET A 210 13.79 -5.94 10.33
C MET A 210 13.50 -4.80 9.34
N ALA A 211 12.46 -4.01 9.60
CA ALA A 211 12.14 -2.85 8.78
C ALA A 211 13.21 -1.74 8.88
N VAL A 212 13.79 -1.53 10.07
CA VAL A 212 14.93 -0.61 10.25
C VAL A 212 16.15 -1.10 9.47
N LYS A 213 16.45 -2.41 9.55
CA LYS A 213 17.52 -3.03 8.76
C LYS A 213 17.30 -2.78 7.26
N ASP A 214 16.12 -3.10 6.74
CA ASP A 214 15.76 -2.88 5.33
C ASP A 214 15.95 -1.41 4.91
N ALA A 215 15.49 -0.48 5.74
CA ALA A 215 15.62 0.95 5.46
C ALA A 215 17.09 1.41 5.40
N ILE A 216 17.96 0.87 6.28
CA ILE A 216 19.40 1.16 6.30
C ILE A 216 20.09 0.55 5.08
N GLU A 217 19.80 -0.71 4.74
CA GLU A 217 20.35 -1.38 3.56
C GLU A 217 19.98 -0.62 2.27
N LYS A 218 18.70 -0.23 2.15
CA LYS A 218 18.22 0.61 1.05
C LYS A 218 18.90 1.98 1.03
N SER A 219 19.18 2.56 2.20
CA SER A 219 19.90 3.84 2.31
C SER A 219 21.33 3.72 1.78
N VAL A 220 22.04 2.65 2.11
CA VAL A 220 23.40 2.38 1.59
C VAL A 220 23.35 2.14 0.08
N GLN A 221 22.40 1.35 -0.41
CA GLN A 221 22.20 1.12 -1.85
C GLN A 221 21.95 2.45 -2.60
N SER A 222 21.04 3.27 -2.07
CA SER A 222 20.71 4.60 -2.62
C SER A 222 21.95 5.50 -2.65
N LEU A 223 22.74 5.50 -1.57
CA LEU A 223 23.98 6.26 -1.51
C LEU A 223 24.97 5.82 -2.59
N ILE A 224 25.15 4.51 -2.81
CA ILE A 224 26.03 3.95 -3.85
C ILE A 224 25.62 4.45 -5.23
N TYR A 225 24.34 4.32 -5.61
CA TYR A 225 23.85 4.77 -6.91
C TYR A 225 23.96 6.28 -7.08
N GLU A 226 23.59 7.05 -6.06
CA GLU A 226 23.72 8.50 -6.08
C GLU A 226 25.19 8.96 -6.16
N GLY A 227 26.11 8.23 -5.50
CA GLY A 227 27.54 8.49 -5.58
C GLY A 227 28.14 8.14 -6.94
N LEU A 228 27.62 7.11 -7.62
CA LEU A 228 27.95 6.81 -9.02
C LEU A 228 27.51 7.94 -9.95
N LEU A 229 26.27 8.43 -9.80
CA LEU A 229 25.73 9.53 -10.60
C LEU A 229 26.48 10.84 -10.36
N ALA A 230 26.81 11.14 -9.11
CA ALA A 230 27.57 12.32 -8.70
C ALA A 230 29.08 12.19 -8.94
N ARG A 231 29.56 11.06 -9.46
CA ARG A 231 30.99 10.76 -9.69
C ARG A 231 31.86 10.90 -8.42
N ILE A 232 31.29 10.55 -7.27
CA ILE A 232 32.02 10.46 -6.00
C ILE A 232 32.93 9.22 -6.00
N TRP A 233 32.45 8.13 -6.58
CA TRP A 233 33.17 6.88 -6.79
C TRP A 233 32.82 6.27 -8.14
N THR A 234 33.60 5.27 -8.55
CA THR A 234 33.47 4.62 -9.87
C THR A 234 33.34 3.11 -9.74
N SER A 235 32.55 2.51 -10.64
CA SER A 235 32.47 1.07 -10.82
C SER A 235 33.58 0.56 -11.75
N THR A 236 33.94 -0.73 -11.65
CA THR A 236 34.71 -1.40 -12.71
C THR A 236 33.90 -1.53 -13.99
N ASP A 237 32.57 -1.63 -13.89
CA ASP A 237 31.67 -1.67 -15.04
C ASP A 237 31.39 -0.25 -15.56
N THR A 238 31.81 0.00 -16.80
CA THR A 238 31.55 1.27 -17.50
C THR A 238 30.07 1.50 -17.79
N ALA A 239 29.26 0.45 -17.83
CA ALA A 239 27.82 0.51 -18.04
C ALA A 239 27.01 0.63 -16.73
N ALA A 240 27.67 0.67 -15.56
CA ALA A 240 27.01 0.72 -14.25
C ALA A 240 25.97 1.86 -14.11
N THR A 241 26.19 3.00 -14.78
CA THR A 241 25.27 4.15 -14.76
C THR A 241 24.12 4.05 -15.76
N ARG A 242 24.15 3.09 -16.67
CA ARG A 242 23.12 2.87 -17.72
C ARG A 242 22.45 1.50 -17.64
N GLY A 243 22.96 0.60 -16.81
CA GLY A 243 22.44 -0.76 -16.65
C GLY A 243 21.04 -0.82 -16.05
N LEU A 244 20.40 -1.99 -16.17
CA LEU A 244 19.05 -2.26 -15.64
C LEU A 244 18.89 -1.90 -14.15
N PRO A 245 19.83 -2.22 -13.24
CA PRO A 245 19.67 -1.88 -11.82
C PRO A 245 19.62 -0.37 -11.57
N MET A 246 20.45 0.43 -12.26
CA MET A 246 20.42 1.88 -12.16
C MET A 246 19.11 2.44 -12.72
N GLN A 247 18.62 1.92 -13.85
CA GLN A 247 17.33 2.36 -14.41
C GLN A 247 16.16 2.03 -13.48
N ALA A 248 16.19 0.87 -12.80
CA ALA A 248 15.19 0.52 -11.80
C ALA A 248 15.23 1.49 -10.62
N TYR A 249 16.42 1.83 -10.11
CA TYR A 249 16.60 2.83 -9.07
C TYR A 249 16.08 4.21 -9.48
N LEU A 250 16.42 4.69 -10.69
CA LEU A 250 15.95 5.97 -11.21
C LEU A 250 14.43 5.99 -11.38
N ARG A 251 13.84 4.89 -11.86
CA ARG A 251 12.38 4.76 -11.96
C ARG A 251 11.71 4.83 -10.61
N GLU A 252 12.21 4.11 -9.61
CA GLU A 252 11.70 4.17 -8.24
C GLU A 252 11.78 5.60 -7.69
N LYS A 253 12.90 6.29 -7.92
CA LYS A 253 13.08 7.69 -7.53
C LYS A 253 12.07 8.62 -8.20
N ASP A 254 11.83 8.45 -9.50
CA ASP A 254 10.85 9.24 -10.24
C ASP A 254 9.41 8.94 -9.78
N GLU A 255 9.09 7.67 -9.52
CA GLU A 255 7.80 7.26 -8.97
C GLU A 255 7.56 7.88 -7.58
N ASN A 256 8.59 7.95 -6.75
CA ASN A 256 8.52 8.56 -5.41
C ASN A 256 8.18 10.06 -5.45
N LEU A 257 8.50 10.79 -6.54
CA LEU A 257 8.06 12.19 -6.70
C LEU A 257 6.55 12.33 -6.86
N SER A 258 5.85 11.26 -7.23
CA SER A 258 4.40 11.23 -7.40
C SER A 258 3.64 10.66 -6.19
N LEU A 259 4.35 10.33 -5.10
CA LEU A 259 3.73 9.84 -3.88
C LEU A 259 3.30 11.00 -2.97
N ASP A 260 2.13 10.85 -2.34
CA ASP A 260 1.72 11.74 -1.25
C ASP A 260 2.53 11.43 0.03
N PRO A 261 2.44 12.26 1.08
CA PRO A 261 3.10 12.00 2.36
C PRO A 261 2.68 10.69 3.05
N LEU A 262 1.67 9.97 2.55
CA LEU A 262 1.21 8.67 3.03
C LEU A 262 1.70 7.50 2.15
N GLY A 263 2.50 7.79 1.11
CA GLY A 263 3.02 6.79 0.17
C GLY A 263 1.99 6.34 -0.88
N ARG A 264 0.90 7.09 -1.07
CA ARG A 264 -0.12 6.79 -2.09
C ARG A 264 0.26 7.47 -3.40
N GLN A 265 0.13 6.74 -4.51
CA GLN A 265 0.30 7.30 -5.84
C GLN A 265 -0.79 8.35 -6.09
N THR A 266 -0.38 9.61 -6.29
CA THR A 266 -1.29 10.72 -6.62
C THR A 266 -1.77 10.67 -8.07
N ASN A 267 -1.17 9.80 -8.89
CA ASN A 267 -1.55 9.61 -10.28
C ASN A 267 -2.86 8.82 -10.38
N TYR A 268 -3.84 9.40 -11.09
CA TYR A 268 -5.08 8.74 -11.40
C TYR A 268 -4.88 7.44 -12.17
N ARG A 269 -5.37 6.34 -11.59
CA ARG A 269 -5.32 5.03 -12.24
C ARG A 269 -6.38 4.87 -13.33
N ARG A 270 -7.55 5.49 -13.16
CA ARG A 270 -8.67 5.40 -14.11
C ARG A 270 -8.50 6.39 -15.25
N ARG A 271 -8.57 5.89 -16.49
CA ARG A 271 -8.66 6.73 -17.68
C ARG A 271 -10.05 7.40 -17.74
N PRO A 272 -10.18 8.56 -18.42
CA PRO A 272 -11.36 9.41 -18.25
C PRO A 272 -12.67 8.83 -18.80
N PHE A 273 -12.61 7.91 -19.76
CA PHE A 273 -13.80 7.32 -20.37
C PHE A 273 -13.86 5.82 -20.09
N GLY A 274 -15.00 5.31 -19.64
CA GLY A 274 -15.22 3.90 -19.34
C GLY A 274 -16.39 3.34 -20.13
N ILE A 275 -16.24 2.15 -20.71
CA ILE A 275 -17.33 1.38 -21.32
C ILE A 275 -17.39 0.06 -20.55
N GLY A 276 -18.54 -0.25 -19.96
CA GLY A 276 -18.74 -1.46 -19.18
C GLY A 276 -19.97 -2.26 -19.60
N PHE A 277 -19.94 -3.53 -19.24
CA PHE A 277 -21.06 -4.44 -19.33
C PHE A 277 -21.26 -5.08 -17.96
N ASN A 278 -22.49 -5.04 -17.46
CA ASN A 278 -22.83 -5.65 -16.18
C ASN A 278 -23.98 -6.64 -16.33
N GLY A 279 -23.86 -7.77 -15.65
CA GLY A 279 -24.97 -8.67 -15.38
C GLY A 279 -25.60 -8.30 -14.05
N ALA A 280 -26.93 -8.22 -14.01
CA ALA A 280 -27.68 -7.89 -12.82
C ALA A 280 -28.71 -8.98 -12.51
N VAL A 281 -28.98 -9.18 -11.22
CA VAL A 281 -30.11 -9.96 -10.72
C VAL A 281 -31.04 -8.99 -10.02
N GLN A 282 -32.30 -8.97 -10.45
CA GLN A 282 -33.30 -8.05 -9.94
C GLN A 282 -34.39 -8.80 -9.19
N LEU A 283 -34.81 -8.21 -8.08
CA LEU A 283 -35.93 -8.66 -7.26
C LEU A 283 -36.94 -7.52 -7.19
N TYR A 284 -38.11 -7.77 -7.75
CA TYR A 284 -39.24 -6.82 -7.69
C TYR A 284 -39.91 -6.91 -6.32
N GLN A 285 -40.11 -5.81 -5.61
CA GLN A 285 -40.88 -5.77 -4.37
C GLN A 285 -41.96 -4.68 -4.48
N GLY A 286 -43.18 -5.13 -4.75
CA GLY A 286 -44.37 -4.30 -4.85
C GLY A 286 -45.58 -5.03 -4.28
N ASP A 287 -46.76 -4.72 -4.80
CA ASP A 287 -48.04 -5.19 -4.26
C ASP A 287 -48.32 -6.69 -4.46
N PHE A 288 -47.58 -7.36 -5.36
CA PHE A 288 -47.72 -8.79 -5.60
C PHE A 288 -46.92 -9.65 -4.60
N ALA A 289 -47.58 -10.66 -4.03
CA ALA A 289 -46.93 -11.68 -3.21
C ALA A 289 -45.98 -12.59 -4.04
N LEU A 290 -44.90 -13.07 -3.42
CA LEU A 290 -43.88 -13.99 -3.97
C LEU A 290 -43.00 -13.37 -5.09
N PRO A 291 -42.08 -12.46 -4.76
CA PRO A 291 -41.17 -11.87 -5.74
C PRO A 291 -40.16 -12.88 -6.29
N GLN A 292 -39.81 -12.78 -7.59
CA GLN A 292 -38.87 -13.70 -8.24
C GLN A 292 -37.59 -13.01 -8.69
N TYR A 293 -36.46 -13.70 -8.53
CA TYR A 293 -35.18 -13.29 -9.10
C TYR A 293 -35.19 -13.42 -10.62
N ARG A 294 -34.80 -12.36 -11.30
CA ARG A 294 -34.68 -12.34 -12.77
C ARG A 294 -33.36 -11.70 -13.18
N ALA A 295 -32.78 -12.22 -14.25
CA ALA A 295 -31.55 -11.69 -14.81
C ALA A 295 -31.82 -10.47 -15.68
N ALA A 296 -30.89 -9.53 -15.65
CA ALA A 296 -30.82 -8.37 -16.52
C ALA A 296 -29.38 -8.17 -17.00
N GLY A 297 -29.23 -7.52 -18.16
CA GLY A 297 -27.94 -7.08 -18.67
C GLY A 297 -27.97 -5.57 -18.87
N GLU A 298 -26.87 -4.90 -18.53
CA GLU A 298 -26.71 -3.46 -18.71
C GLU A 298 -25.40 -3.10 -19.39
N LEU A 299 -25.46 -2.12 -20.28
CA LEU A 299 -24.32 -1.45 -20.85
C LEU A 299 -24.15 -0.11 -20.15
N THR A 300 -22.95 0.12 -19.60
CA THR A 300 -22.64 1.32 -18.82
C THR A 300 -21.59 2.15 -19.54
N LEU A 301 -21.88 3.43 -19.75
CA LEU A 301 -20.87 4.43 -20.13
C LEU A 301 -20.53 5.28 -18.91
N ARG A 302 -19.24 5.50 -18.66
CA ARG A 302 -18.76 6.34 -17.55
C ARG A 302 -17.85 7.43 -18.09
N TYR A 303 -18.00 8.63 -17.53
CA TYR A 303 -17.07 9.73 -17.80
C TYR A 303 -16.61 10.37 -16.49
N ARG A 304 -15.30 10.46 -16.29
CA ARG A 304 -14.69 10.97 -15.07
C ARG A 304 -14.69 12.49 -15.06
N LEU A 305 -15.11 13.09 -13.96
CA LEU A 305 -15.11 14.53 -13.73
C LEU A 305 -13.89 14.94 -12.88
N GLY A 306 -13.20 16.01 -13.28
CA GLY A 306 -12.13 16.66 -12.52
C GLY A 306 -11.18 15.69 -11.81
N ASP A 307 -11.18 15.78 -10.48
CA ASP A 307 -10.27 15.06 -9.60
C ASP A 307 -10.67 13.59 -9.33
N GLY A 308 -11.51 13.00 -10.17
CA GLY A 308 -11.83 11.56 -10.13
C GLY A 308 -12.75 11.10 -8.98
N TYR A 309 -13.02 11.94 -7.99
CA TYR A 309 -14.01 11.68 -6.94
C TYR A 309 -15.43 11.56 -7.48
N PHE A 310 -15.72 12.18 -8.63
CA PHE A 310 -17.01 12.08 -9.28
C PHE A 310 -16.86 11.57 -10.71
N SER A 311 -17.78 10.70 -11.12
CA SER A 311 -17.93 10.28 -12.51
C SER A 311 -19.41 10.34 -12.89
N THR A 312 -19.72 10.73 -14.11
CA THR A 312 -21.06 10.55 -14.66
C THR A 312 -21.23 9.12 -15.15
N PHE A 313 -22.44 8.59 -15.09
CA PHE A 313 -22.77 7.32 -15.74
C PHE A 313 -24.01 7.45 -16.62
N LEU A 314 -24.09 6.60 -17.64
CA LEU A 314 -25.27 6.31 -18.44
C LEU A 314 -25.41 4.80 -18.54
N ASN A 315 -26.46 4.22 -17.96
CA ASN A 315 -26.77 2.80 -18.10
C ASN A 315 -27.92 2.61 -19.09
N LEU A 316 -27.75 1.64 -19.98
CA LEU A 316 -28.77 1.14 -20.88
C LEU A 316 -28.96 -0.34 -20.58
N GLY A 317 -30.09 -0.69 -19.97
CA GLY A 317 -30.35 -2.04 -19.50
C GLY A 317 -31.55 -2.69 -20.16
N HIS A 318 -31.52 -4.02 -20.19
CA HIS A 318 -32.63 -4.86 -20.60
C HIS A 318 -32.76 -6.07 -19.65
N GLY A 319 -33.97 -6.33 -19.18
CA GLY A 319 -34.21 -7.35 -18.17
C GLY A 319 -35.67 -7.79 -18.11
N ALA A 320 -35.99 -8.56 -17.08
CA ALA A 320 -37.35 -8.97 -16.78
C ALA A 320 -37.63 -8.82 -15.29
N LEU A 321 -38.86 -8.49 -14.92
CA LEU A 321 -39.37 -8.59 -13.54
C LEU A 321 -40.48 -9.63 -13.51
N ALA A 322 -40.62 -10.35 -12.40
CA ALA A 322 -41.73 -11.28 -12.22
C ALA A 322 -42.13 -11.45 -10.75
N ALA A 323 -43.41 -11.71 -10.52
CA ALA A 323 -43.99 -12.04 -9.22
C ALA A 323 -45.05 -13.17 -9.33
N GLY A 324 -45.24 -13.91 -8.24
CA GLY A 324 -46.17 -15.05 -8.12
C GLY A 324 -45.54 -16.41 -8.38
N PRO A 325 -46.26 -17.52 -8.12
CA PRO A 325 -45.80 -18.88 -8.41
C PRO A 325 -45.45 -19.00 -9.90
N GLN A 326 -44.18 -19.30 -10.22
CA GLN A 326 -43.67 -19.37 -11.61
C GLN A 326 -43.88 -18.09 -12.48
N GLY A 327 -44.18 -16.93 -11.87
CA GLY A 327 -44.35 -15.65 -12.59
C GLY A 327 -45.75 -15.46 -13.16
N GLN A 328 -46.75 -16.18 -12.64
CA GLN A 328 -48.13 -16.13 -13.13
C GLN A 328 -48.87 -14.83 -12.78
N TYR A 329 -48.46 -14.10 -11.73
CA TYR A 329 -49.13 -12.86 -11.33
C TYR A 329 -48.58 -11.65 -12.08
N PHE A 330 -47.28 -11.66 -12.33
CA PHE A 330 -46.60 -10.60 -13.08
C PHE A 330 -45.38 -11.21 -13.77
N SER A 331 -45.24 -10.97 -15.08
CA SER A 331 -44.02 -11.24 -15.81
C SER A 331 -43.89 -10.27 -16.96
N GLN A 332 -42.91 -9.38 -16.89
CA GLN A 332 -42.72 -8.36 -17.89
C GLN A 332 -41.25 -8.14 -18.20
N ARG A 333 -40.92 -8.05 -19.49
CA ARG A 333 -39.61 -7.60 -19.96
C ARG A 333 -39.60 -6.09 -20.04
N PHE A 334 -38.49 -5.49 -19.63
CA PHE A 334 -38.33 -4.06 -19.63
C PHE A 334 -36.97 -3.67 -20.17
N SER A 335 -36.92 -2.46 -20.73
CA SER A 335 -35.68 -1.79 -21.07
C SER A 335 -35.63 -0.50 -20.30
N TYR A 336 -34.48 -0.13 -19.76
CA TYR A 336 -34.34 1.10 -19.01
C TYR A 336 -33.13 1.89 -19.48
N ALA A 337 -33.23 3.21 -19.37
CA ALA A 337 -32.14 4.13 -19.58
C ALA A 337 -32.07 5.05 -18.37
N GLU A 338 -30.89 5.17 -17.77
CA GLU A 338 -30.68 5.99 -16.58
C GLU A 338 -29.32 6.68 -16.61
N ALA A 339 -29.26 7.86 -16.04
CA ALA A 339 -28.05 8.64 -15.95
C ALA A 339 -27.92 9.28 -14.57
N GLY A 340 -26.68 9.55 -14.16
CA GLY A 340 -26.42 10.16 -12.87
C GLY A 340 -24.96 10.31 -12.54
N LEU A 341 -24.67 10.33 -11.24
CA LEU A 341 -23.33 10.49 -10.69
C LEU A 341 -22.92 9.27 -9.86
N ILE A 342 -21.63 8.95 -9.96
CA ILE A 342 -20.92 8.01 -9.11
C ILE A 342 -19.94 8.83 -8.28
N ALA A 343 -20.08 8.78 -6.95
CA ALA A 343 -19.10 9.30 -6.01
C ALA A 343 -18.12 8.18 -5.63
N CYS A 344 -16.88 8.28 -6.10
CA CYS A 344 -15.79 7.35 -5.77
C CYS A 344 -15.09 7.82 -4.50
N LEU A 345 -15.10 7.02 -3.43
CA LEU A 345 -14.50 7.42 -2.15
C LEU A 345 -12.97 7.45 -2.22
N PHE A 346 -12.37 6.49 -2.95
CA PHE A 346 -10.92 6.34 -3.06
C PHE A 346 -10.46 6.27 -4.52
N PRO A 347 -10.49 7.38 -5.29
CA PRO A 347 -10.28 7.35 -6.75
C PRO A 347 -8.86 6.95 -7.20
N TYR A 348 -7.89 6.99 -6.29
CA TYR A 348 -6.47 6.66 -6.53
C TYR A 348 -6.11 5.19 -6.21
N ASP A 349 -6.95 4.52 -5.43
CA ASP A 349 -6.70 3.14 -4.99
C ASP A 349 -7.16 2.12 -6.04
N ARG A 350 -6.60 0.90 -5.95
CA ARG A 350 -7.01 -0.21 -6.84
C ARG A 350 -8.43 -0.66 -6.55
N PHE A 351 -8.81 -0.71 -5.27
CA PHE A 351 -10.17 -0.95 -4.85
C PHE A 351 -10.79 0.36 -4.38
N SER A 352 -11.95 0.72 -4.93
CA SER A 352 -12.65 1.94 -4.56
C SER A 352 -14.12 1.62 -4.31
N PRO A 353 -14.61 1.78 -3.08
CA PRO A 353 -16.04 1.87 -2.83
C PRO A 353 -16.60 3.09 -3.55
N TYR A 354 -17.82 2.96 -4.04
CA TYR A 354 -18.54 4.03 -4.69
C TYR A 354 -20.01 4.05 -4.27
N LEU A 355 -20.57 5.26 -4.30
CA LEU A 355 -22.00 5.50 -4.19
C LEU A 355 -22.50 5.92 -5.56
N LEU A 356 -23.62 5.37 -6.03
CA LEU A 356 -24.29 5.87 -7.23
C LEU A 356 -25.64 6.48 -6.87
N ALA A 357 -25.97 7.57 -7.55
CA ALA A 357 -27.27 8.20 -7.52
C ALA A 357 -27.62 8.74 -8.90
N GLY A 358 -28.84 8.51 -9.36
CA GLY A 358 -29.28 8.95 -10.68
C GLY A 358 -30.79 8.87 -10.85
N ALA A 359 -31.22 9.17 -12.07
CA ALA A 359 -32.61 9.05 -12.48
C ALA A 359 -32.69 8.54 -13.93
N GLY A 360 -33.80 7.91 -14.25
CA GLY A 360 -34.01 7.29 -15.54
C GLY A 360 -35.46 7.04 -15.85
N GLY A 361 -35.66 6.31 -16.94
CA GLY A 361 -36.96 5.85 -17.37
C GLY A 361 -36.92 4.39 -17.76
N THR A 362 -37.95 3.66 -17.34
CA THR A 362 -38.17 2.26 -17.67
C THR A 362 -39.30 2.13 -18.69
N LEU A 363 -39.01 1.46 -19.80
CA LEU A 363 -39.92 1.17 -20.90
C LEU A 363 -40.44 -0.26 -20.80
N LYS A 364 -41.76 -0.38 -20.80
CA LYS A 364 -42.52 -1.63 -20.67
C LYS A 364 -42.53 -2.53 -21.92
N ARG A 365 -42.28 -1.98 -23.12
CA ARG A 365 -42.27 -2.70 -24.39
C ARG A 365 -41.41 -1.95 -25.42
N PHE A 366 -40.44 -2.63 -26.04
CA PHE A 366 -39.40 -2.03 -26.91
C PHE A 366 -39.94 -1.38 -28.20
N SER A 367 -41.12 -1.77 -28.67
CA SER A 367 -41.59 -1.49 -30.04
C SER A 367 -42.43 -0.21 -30.23
N ARG A 368 -42.78 0.54 -29.18
CA ARG A 368 -43.44 1.86 -29.29
C ARG A 368 -43.04 2.80 -28.15
N LEU A 369 -42.40 3.91 -28.48
CA LEU A 369 -42.22 5.07 -27.60
C LEU A 369 -43.57 5.81 -27.50
N ASP A 370 -44.37 5.41 -26.53
CA ASP A 370 -45.64 6.04 -26.20
C ASP A 370 -45.53 6.61 -24.77
N ALA A 371 -46.05 7.82 -24.53
CA ALA A 371 -45.89 8.53 -23.25
C ALA A 371 -46.48 7.75 -22.06
N ASN A 372 -47.43 6.83 -22.32
CA ASN A 372 -48.04 5.96 -21.33
C ASN A 372 -47.19 4.72 -20.96
N ASN A 373 -46.09 4.46 -21.66
CA ASN A 373 -45.23 3.29 -21.44
C ASN A 373 -43.88 3.61 -20.77
N LEU A 374 -43.62 4.88 -20.49
CA LEU A 374 -42.43 5.36 -19.80
C LEU A 374 -42.73 5.50 -18.31
N VAL A 375 -41.99 4.78 -17.48
CA VAL A 375 -42.07 4.88 -16.01
C VAL A 375 -40.81 5.57 -15.50
N PRO A 376 -40.89 6.81 -15.00
CA PRO A 376 -39.73 7.47 -14.42
C PRO A 376 -39.32 6.83 -13.10
N HIS A 377 -38.01 6.68 -12.90
CA HIS A 377 -37.43 6.09 -11.69
C HIS A 377 -36.19 6.85 -11.22
N ALA A 378 -35.95 6.80 -9.91
CA ALA A 378 -34.69 7.21 -9.31
C ALA A 378 -33.89 5.95 -8.94
N VAL A 379 -32.57 6.02 -9.04
CA VAL A 379 -31.67 4.92 -8.67
C VAL A 379 -30.68 5.38 -7.63
N VAL A 380 -30.52 4.60 -6.57
CA VAL A 380 -29.48 4.81 -5.55
C VAL A 380 -28.83 3.47 -5.25
N GLY A 381 -27.52 3.44 -5.09
CA GLY A 381 -26.84 2.20 -4.75
C GLY A 381 -25.43 2.41 -4.26
N ILE A 382 -24.85 1.30 -3.81
CA ILE A 382 -23.51 1.23 -3.25
C ILE A 382 -22.78 0.06 -3.90
N GLY A 383 -21.49 0.23 -4.14
CA GLY A 383 -20.69 -0.85 -4.71
C GLY A 383 -19.21 -0.64 -4.47
N GLY A 384 -18.43 -1.60 -4.95
CA GLY A 384 -16.99 -1.54 -4.99
C GLY A 384 -16.49 -1.87 -6.40
N GLU A 385 -15.45 -1.18 -6.82
CA GLU A 385 -14.73 -1.50 -8.06
C GLU A 385 -13.27 -1.83 -7.75
N LEU A 386 -12.80 -2.95 -8.28
CA LEU A 386 -11.41 -3.39 -8.24
C LEU A 386 -10.78 -3.26 -9.64
N LEU A 387 -9.77 -2.41 -9.76
CA LEU A 387 -8.96 -2.25 -10.97
C LEU A 387 -7.91 -3.36 -11.04
N VAL A 388 -8.08 -4.28 -11.99
CA VAL A 388 -7.07 -5.30 -12.35
C VAL A 388 -5.92 -4.63 -13.09
N THR A 389 -6.23 -3.67 -13.96
CA THR A 389 -5.26 -2.80 -14.64
C THR A 389 -5.82 -1.37 -14.72
N PRO A 390 -5.02 -0.34 -15.03
CA PRO A 390 -5.51 1.01 -15.32
C PRO A 390 -6.57 1.10 -16.44
N ARG A 391 -6.78 0.02 -17.19
CA ARG A 391 -7.74 -0.09 -18.29
C ARG A 391 -8.89 -1.06 -17.99
N LEU A 392 -8.86 -1.83 -16.91
CA LEU A 392 -9.86 -2.87 -16.65
C LEU A 392 -10.25 -2.89 -15.17
N GLY A 393 -11.53 -2.62 -14.91
CA GLY A 393 -12.15 -2.70 -13.60
C GLY A 393 -13.21 -3.81 -13.53
N ILE A 394 -13.28 -4.47 -12.38
CA ILE A 394 -14.35 -5.40 -12.00
C ILE A 394 -15.16 -4.71 -10.92
N SER A 395 -16.48 -4.59 -11.09
CA SER A 395 -17.34 -3.94 -10.10
C SER A 395 -18.44 -4.88 -9.60
N ALA A 396 -18.74 -4.78 -8.31
CA ALA A 396 -19.87 -5.42 -7.67
C ALA A 396 -20.66 -4.37 -6.88
N GLY A 397 -21.99 -4.46 -6.87
CA GLY A 397 -22.81 -3.49 -6.16
C GLY A 397 -24.24 -3.94 -5.95
N VAL A 398 -24.93 -3.22 -5.08
CA VAL A 398 -26.36 -3.36 -4.80
C VAL A 398 -27.01 -2.01 -4.94
N ASP A 399 -28.20 -1.99 -5.51
CA ASP A 399 -28.92 -0.77 -5.81
C ASP A 399 -30.42 -0.94 -5.69
N SER A 400 -31.09 0.19 -5.47
CA SER A 400 -32.52 0.27 -5.37
C SER A 400 -33.05 1.24 -6.41
N HIS A 401 -34.02 0.78 -7.17
CA HIS A 401 -34.80 1.58 -8.11
C HIS A 401 -36.10 1.97 -7.42
N PHE A 402 -36.29 3.27 -7.23
CA PHE A 402 -37.52 3.85 -6.70
C PHE A 402 -38.34 4.39 -7.85
N TYR A 403 -39.49 3.76 -8.11
CA TYR A 403 -40.35 4.19 -9.20
C TYR A 403 -41.27 5.31 -8.71
N LEU A 404 -41.31 6.41 -9.47
CA LEU A 404 -42.06 7.62 -9.10
C LEU A 404 -43.53 7.56 -9.54
N SER A 405 -43.96 6.41 -10.08
CA SER A 405 -45.32 6.20 -10.58
C SER A 405 -45.80 4.79 -10.25
N ASP A 406 -47.00 4.72 -9.68
CA ASP A 406 -47.78 3.53 -9.27
C ASP A 406 -48.28 2.67 -10.45
N ARG A 407 -47.73 2.88 -11.64
CA ARG A 407 -48.27 2.35 -12.90
C ARG A 407 -47.57 1.11 -13.38
N ILE A 408 -46.58 0.57 -12.68
CA ILE A 408 -45.82 -0.61 -13.14
C ILE A 408 -46.73 -1.84 -13.27
N ASP A 409 -47.72 -1.94 -12.39
CA ASP A 409 -48.48 -3.18 -12.17
C ASP A 409 -49.92 -3.13 -12.70
N GLN A 410 -50.35 -2.01 -13.29
CA GLN A 410 -51.73 -1.76 -13.76
C GLN A 410 -52.81 -1.85 -12.66
N VAL A 411 -52.45 -1.92 -11.38
CA VAL A 411 -53.38 -1.92 -10.23
C VAL A 411 -53.10 -0.68 -9.37
N VAL A 412 -54.10 0.20 -9.21
CA VAL A 412 -54.00 1.44 -8.40
C VAL A 412 -54.62 1.20 -7.01
N GLN A 413 -54.17 0.17 -6.31
CA GLN A 413 -54.61 -0.13 -4.94
C GLN A 413 -53.45 -0.53 -4.03
N GLY A 414 -52.65 0.48 -3.63
CA GLY A 414 -51.59 0.35 -2.64
C GLY A 414 -51.24 1.71 -2.02
N ARG A 415 -50.74 1.72 -0.78
CA ARG A 415 -50.31 2.94 -0.05
C ARG A 415 -48.77 3.12 -0.10
N TYR A 416 -48.06 2.24 -0.82
CA TYR A 416 -46.60 2.16 -0.84
C TYR A 416 -46.10 2.20 -2.29
N ASN A 417 -45.05 2.99 -2.55
CA ASN A 417 -44.44 3.08 -3.88
C ASN A 417 -43.63 1.81 -4.20
N ASP A 418 -43.76 1.30 -5.42
CA ASP A 418 -42.99 0.16 -5.94
C ASP A 418 -41.48 0.42 -5.93
N TYR A 419 -40.69 -0.53 -5.44
CA TYR A 419 -39.23 -0.49 -5.50
C TYR A 419 -38.65 -1.84 -5.94
N ALA A 420 -37.49 -1.79 -6.61
CA ALA A 420 -36.78 -2.99 -7.04
C ALA A 420 -35.34 -2.97 -6.55
N TRP A 421 -34.91 -4.08 -5.96
CA TRP A 421 -33.52 -4.30 -5.58
C TRP A 421 -32.76 -4.99 -6.71
N GLY A 422 -31.59 -4.46 -7.06
CA GLY A 422 -30.65 -5.03 -8.02
C GLY A 422 -29.35 -5.43 -7.33
N GLY A 423 -28.83 -6.60 -7.67
CA GLY A 423 -27.44 -6.97 -7.43
C GLY A 423 -26.70 -6.98 -8.77
N ARG A 424 -25.58 -6.25 -8.86
CA ARG A 424 -24.84 -6.04 -10.11
C ARG A 424 -23.43 -6.62 -10.03
N LEU A 425 -22.99 -7.26 -11.10
CA LEU A 425 -21.61 -7.66 -11.34
C LEU A 425 -21.18 -7.23 -12.73
N GLY A 426 -20.09 -6.48 -12.83
CA GLY A 426 -19.73 -5.77 -14.05
C GLY A 426 -18.25 -5.73 -14.36
N LEU A 427 -17.95 -5.61 -15.65
CA LEU A 427 -16.61 -5.37 -16.18
C LEU A 427 -16.61 -4.01 -16.89
N THR A 428 -15.68 -3.12 -16.53
CA THR A 428 -15.54 -1.79 -17.15
C THR A 428 -14.15 -1.65 -17.78
N PHE A 429 -14.12 -1.30 -19.06
CA PHE A 429 -12.90 -1.01 -19.82
C PHE A 429 -12.69 0.51 -19.94
N TYR A 430 -11.55 1.01 -19.48
CA TYR A 430 -11.21 2.43 -19.44
C TYR A 430 -10.29 2.85 -20.60
N LEU A 431 -10.71 3.87 -21.33
CA LEU A 431 -10.12 4.45 -22.54
C LEU A 431 -9.70 5.92 -22.31
N GLY A 432 -8.77 6.40 -23.15
CA GLY A 432 -8.22 7.77 -23.09
C GLY A 432 -6.78 7.84 -22.57
N LYS A 433 -6.10 8.98 -22.77
CA LYS A 433 -4.76 9.20 -22.20
C LYS A 433 -4.87 9.47 -20.70
N GLY A 434 -3.96 8.89 -19.92
CA GLY A 434 -3.83 9.25 -18.51
C GLY A 434 -3.21 10.64 -18.39
N ASN A 435 -3.63 11.44 -17.40
CA ASN A 435 -3.04 12.76 -17.14
C ASN A 435 -1.54 12.70 -16.80
N SER A 436 -0.99 11.50 -16.56
CA SER A 436 0.44 11.27 -16.36
C SER A 436 1.31 11.57 -17.60
N GLU A 437 0.74 11.78 -18.79
CA GLU A 437 1.51 12.15 -20.00
C GLU A 437 1.56 13.66 -20.29
N ILE A 438 0.75 14.49 -19.60
CA ILE A 438 0.61 15.91 -19.96
C ILE A 438 1.70 16.78 -19.29
N PHE A 439 2.31 16.33 -18.20
CA PHE A 439 3.36 17.09 -17.49
C PHE A 439 4.80 16.83 -17.99
N TYR A 440 5.01 15.94 -18.97
CA TYR A 440 6.34 15.59 -19.50
C TYR A 440 6.77 16.37 -20.76
N LYS A 441 6.09 17.49 -21.08
CA LYS A 441 6.55 18.44 -22.09
C LYS A 441 6.60 19.84 -21.50
N LYS A 442 7.69 20.18 -20.83
CA LYS A 442 8.23 21.53 -20.79
C LYS A 442 9.72 21.51 -20.57
#